data_AF-A0A2U2RWS4-F1
#
_entry.id   AF-A0A2U2RWS4-F1
#
_cell.length_a   1.000
_cell.length_b   1.000
_cell.length_c   1.000
_cell.angle_alpha   90.00
_cell.angle_beta   90.00
_cell.angle_gamma   90.00
#
_symmetry.space_group_name_H-M   'P 1'
#
loop_
_entity.id
_entity.type
_entity.pdbx_description
1 polymer ?
#
loop_
_entity_poly.entity_id
_entity_poly.type
_entity_poly.pdbx_seq_one_letter_code
_entity_poly.pdbx_strand_id
1 'polypeptide(L)'
;MKNLKSFLNIDFLVKDNSSKNWKMILFISMLAVIMISSGHSADKKIFKISSLSTTIKSLKSDFIQVKQELLILKKESSVSQKLLSRDIVPASIPPIKIIVSDE
;
A
#
# COMPACT_ATOMS: atom_id res chain seq x y z
N MET A 1 48.34 -22.86 -20.93
CA MET A 1 48.61 -21.45 -20.54
C MET A 1 48.47 -20.43 -21.68
N LYS A 2 48.67 -20.77 -22.96
CA LYS A 2 48.56 -19.80 -24.08
C LYS A 2 47.15 -19.22 -24.27
N ASN A 3 46.11 -20.02 -24.06
CA ASN A 3 44.71 -19.63 -24.28
C ASN A 3 44.20 -18.61 -23.25
N LEU A 4 44.70 -18.68 -22.01
CA LEU A 4 44.36 -17.70 -20.97
C LEU A 4 45.03 -16.35 -21.27
N LYS A 5 46.29 -16.38 -21.73
CA LYS A 5 47.01 -15.17 -22.13
C LYS A 5 46.34 -14.48 -23.32
N SER A 6 45.85 -15.20 -24.32
CA SER A 6 45.15 -14.58 -25.46
C SER A 6 43.78 -13.98 -25.08
N PHE A 7 43.10 -14.57 -24.10
CA PHE A 7 41.85 -14.01 -23.55
C PHE A 7 42.10 -12.70 -22.80
N LEU A 8 43.13 -12.66 -21.95
CA LEU A 8 43.57 -11.44 -21.25
C LEU A 8 44.18 -10.38 -22.18
N ASN A 9 44.87 -10.79 -23.25
CA ASN A 9 45.48 -9.90 -24.24
C ASN A 9 44.47 -9.31 -25.23
N ILE A 10 43.16 -9.50 -25.03
CA ILE A 10 42.12 -8.88 -25.87
C ILE A 10 42.15 -9.41 -27.32
N ASP A 11 42.87 -10.50 -27.60
CA ASP A 11 42.98 -11.06 -28.95
C ASP A 11 41.60 -11.43 -29.55
N PHE A 12 40.61 -11.75 -28.69
CA PHE A 12 39.21 -11.96 -29.09
C PHE A 12 38.59 -10.76 -29.81
N LEU A 13 39.02 -9.55 -29.50
CA LEU A 13 38.52 -8.30 -30.10
C LEU A 13 39.33 -7.83 -31.30
N VAL A 14 40.48 -8.43 -31.63
CA VAL A 14 41.38 -7.93 -32.68
C VAL A 14 41.53 -8.92 -33.85
N LYS A 15 41.30 -10.22 -33.63
CA LYS A 15 41.44 -11.27 -34.67
C LYS A 15 40.34 -11.19 -35.75
N ASP A 16 40.51 -11.90 -36.86
CA ASP A 16 39.66 -11.85 -38.09
C ASP A 16 38.13 -11.93 -37.90
N ASN A 17 37.64 -12.44 -36.76
CA ASN A 17 36.21 -12.50 -36.41
C ASN A 17 35.74 -11.39 -35.43
N SER A 18 36.56 -10.36 -35.24
CA SER A 18 36.39 -9.25 -34.29
C SER A 18 35.07 -8.49 -34.47
N SER A 19 34.61 -8.33 -35.71
CA SER A 19 33.37 -7.58 -36.02
C SER A 19 32.12 -8.18 -35.36
N LYS A 20 32.04 -9.51 -35.25
CA LYS A 20 30.94 -10.20 -34.57
C LYS A 20 31.02 -10.03 -33.05
N ASN A 21 32.24 -10.03 -32.50
CA ASN A 21 32.50 -9.89 -31.07
C ASN A 21 32.19 -8.47 -30.56
N TRP A 22 32.52 -7.43 -31.34
CA TRP A 22 32.13 -6.05 -31.05
C TRP A 22 30.61 -5.85 -31.02
N LYS A 23 29.88 -6.44 -31.98
CA LYS A 23 28.41 -6.42 -31.99
C LYS A 23 27.83 -7.10 -30.75
N MET A 24 28.42 -8.21 -30.30
CA MET A 24 28.00 -8.91 -29.08
C MET A 24 28.24 -8.06 -27.82
N ILE A 25 29.39 -7.38 -27.71
CA ILE A 25 29.67 -6.50 -26.56
C ILE A 25 28.70 -5.32 -26.52
N LEU A 26 28.44 -4.68 -27.66
CA LEU A 26 27.45 -3.60 -27.74
C LEU A 26 26.06 -4.09 -27.33
N PHE A 27 25.68 -5.29 -27.76
CA PHE A 27 24.40 -5.90 -27.37
C PHE A 27 24.29 -6.12 -25.86
N ILE A 28 25.31 -6.72 -25.23
CA ILE A 28 25.32 -6.96 -23.78
C ILE A 28 25.38 -5.66 -23.00
N SER A 29 26.18 -4.68 -23.46
CA SER A 29 26.26 -3.35 -22.85
C SER A 29 24.91 -2.63 -22.90
N MET A 30 24.23 -2.66 -24.04
CA MET A 30 22.89 -2.09 -24.17
C MET A 30 21.88 -2.78 -23.24
N LEU A 31 21.91 -4.11 -23.15
CA LEU A 31 21.07 -4.87 -22.21
C LEU A 31 21.38 -4.49 -20.75
N ALA A 32 22.64 -4.33 -20.38
CA ALA A 32 23.03 -3.91 -19.04
C ALA A 32 22.45 -2.54 -18.68
N VAL A 33 22.51 -1.57 -19.61
CA VAL A 33 21.91 -0.23 -19.42
C VAL A 33 20.40 -0.33 -19.24
N ILE A 34 19.72 -1.14 -20.06
CA ILE A 34 18.26 -1.36 -19.95
C ILE A 34 17.91 -1.97 -18.58
N MET A 35 18.69 -2.95 -18.12
CA MET A 35 18.46 -3.63 -16.85
C MET A 35 18.64 -2.68 -15.66
N ILE A 36 19.70 -1.86 -15.66
CA ILE A 36 19.95 -0.85 -14.62
C ILE A 36 18.80 0.18 -14.58
N SER A 37 18.40 0.69 -15.74
CA SER A 37 17.31 1.67 -15.85
C SER A 37 15.96 1.12 -15.37
N SER A 38 15.66 -0.13 -15.75
CA SER A 38 14.45 -0.83 -15.31
C SER A 38 14.45 -1.06 -13.79
N GLY A 39 15.57 -1.50 -13.22
CA GLY A 39 15.73 -1.68 -11.78
C GLY A 39 15.46 -0.39 -11.00
N HIS A 40 16.08 0.72 -11.40
CA HIS A 40 15.87 2.00 -10.74
C HIS A 40 14.41 2.49 -10.82
N SER A 41 13.74 2.21 -11.94
CA SER A 41 12.31 2.53 -12.12
C SER A 41 11.41 1.68 -11.22
N ALA A 42 11.76 0.41 -11.00
CA ALA A 42 11.07 -0.47 -10.07
C ALA A 42 11.25 0.00 -8.62
N ASP A 43 12.48 0.35 -8.22
CA ASP A 43 12.79 0.85 -6.89
C ASP A 43 11.98 2.11 -6.56
N LYS A 44 11.94 3.08 -7.48
CA LYS A 44 11.13 4.30 -7.32
C LYS A 44 9.65 4.01 -7.11
N LYS A 45 9.10 3.01 -7.82
CA LYS A 45 7.70 2.57 -7.62
C LYS A 45 7.51 1.94 -6.25
N ILE A 46 8.44 1.10 -5.79
CA ILE A 46 8.38 0.45 -4.48
C ILE A 46 8.38 1.49 -3.35
N PHE A 47 9.27 2.49 -3.41
CA PHE A 47 9.28 3.59 -2.43
C PHE A 47 7.95 4.36 -2.43
N LYS A 48 7.41 4.66 -3.62
CA LYS A 48 6.10 5.30 -3.74
C LYS A 48 5.00 4.45 -3.11
N ILE A 49 4.95 3.14 -3.41
CA ILE A 49 3.96 2.22 -2.83
C ILE A 49 4.06 2.20 -1.31
N SER A 50 5.27 2.14 -0.74
CA SER A 50 5.48 2.18 0.71
C SER A 50 4.93 3.46 1.32
N SER A 51 5.22 4.63 0.73
CA SER A 51 4.71 5.92 1.21
C SER A 51 3.17 6.02 1.17
N LEU A 52 2.55 5.52 0.09
CA LEU A 52 1.10 5.47 -0.04
C LEU A 52 0.48 4.50 0.97
N SER A 53 1.10 3.36 1.20
CA SER A 53 0.62 2.36 2.17
C SER A 53 0.60 2.92 3.59
N THR A 54 1.65 3.64 3.99
CA THR A 54 1.69 4.36 5.28
C THR A 54 0.57 5.38 5.38
N THR A 55 0.32 6.14 4.32
CA THR A 55 -0.78 7.11 4.27
C THR A 55 -2.13 6.44 4.44
N ILE A 56 -2.41 5.37 3.69
CA ILE A 56 -3.66 4.59 3.81
C ILE A 56 -3.83 4.05 5.24
N LYS A 57 -2.75 3.54 5.84
CA LYS A 57 -2.78 3.03 7.21
C LYS A 57 -3.15 4.13 8.22
N SER A 58 -2.60 5.34 8.06
CA SER A 58 -2.94 6.48 8.92
C SER A 58 -4.41 6.87 8.80
N LEU A 59 -4.93 7.08 7.58
CA LEU A 59 -6.34 7.41 7.34
C LEU A 59 -7.29 6.34 7.90
N LYS A 60 -6.93 5.06 7.74
CA LYS A 60 -7.73 3.96 8.27
C LYS A 60 -7.75 3.96 9.80
N SER A 61 -6.63 4.29 10.43
CA SER A 61 -6.54 4.44 11.89
C SER A 61 -7.48 5.56 12.38
N ASP A 62 -7.43 6.72 11.73
CA ASP A 62 -8.27 7.87 12.07
C ASP A 62 -9.77 7.53 11.89
N PHE A 63 -10.12 6.86 10.80
CA PHE A 63 -11.49 6.41 10.56
C PHE A 63 -11.99 5.44 11.65
N ILE A 64 -11.15 4.49 12.07
CA ILE A 64 -11.50 3.54 13.13
C ILE A 64 -11.71 4.28 14.45
N GLN A 65 -10.86 5.25 14.77
CA GLN A 65 -10.98 6.05 15.98
C GLN A 65 -12.29 6.83 16.03
N VAL A 66 -12.61 7.56 14.96
CA VAL A 66 -13.88 8.32 14.85
C VAL A 66 -15.08 7.38 14.90
N LYS A 67 -15.04 6.25 14.19
CA LYS A 67 -16.11 5.25 14.23
C LYS A 67 -16.33 4.70 15.64
N GLN A 68 -15.26 4.43 16.38
CA GLN A 68 -15.35 3.96 17.76
C GLN A 68 -16.02 5.00 18.67
N GLU A 69 -15.64 6.26 18.54
CA GLU A 69 -16.25 7.37 19.29
C GLU A 69 -17.75 7.47 19.01
N LEU A 70 -18.16 7.43 17.74
CA LEU A 70 -19.57 7.44 17.34
C LEU A 70 -20.34 6.25 17.91
N LEU A 71 -19.74 5.05 17.91
CA LEU A 71 -20.37 3.87 18.49
C LEU A 71 -20.59 4.03 20.00
N ILE A 72 -19.63 4.61 20.72
CA ILE A 72 -19.79 4.91 22.15
C ILE A 72 -20.90 5.93 22.35
N LEU A 73 -20.93 7.01 21.57
CA LEU A 73 -21.99 8.03 21.64
C LEU A 73 -23.38 7.48 21.33
N LYS A 74 -23.50 6.48 20.44
CA LYS A 74 -24.76 5.82 20.09
C LYS A 74 -25.27 4.85 21.17
N LYS A 75 -24.43 4.43 22.13
CA LYS A 75 -24.86 3.49 23.19
C LYS A 75 -26.02 4.08 23.98
N GLU A 76 -27.03 3.24 24.24
CA GLU A 76 -28.18 3.60 25.06
C GLU A 76 -27.76 4.11 26.44
N SER A 77 -26.75 3.49 27.05
CA SER A 77 -26.20 3.93 28.34
C SER A 77 -25.62 5.36 28.27
N SER A 78 -24.89 5.69 27.21
CA SER A 78 -24.34 7.04 27.01
C SER A 78 -25.42 8.08 26.74
N VAL A 79 -26.47 7.71 26.00
CA VAL A 79 -27.63 8.57 25.75
C VAL A 79 -28.42 8.79 27.05
N SER A 80 -28.76 7.72 27.76
CA SER A 80 -29.45 7.74 29.04
C SER A 80 -28.71 8.59 30.06
N GLN A 81 -27.39 8.40 30.20
CA GLN A 81 -26.56 9.18 31.13
C GLN A 81 -26.56 10.69 30.81
N LYS A 82 -26.55 11.08 29.53
CA LYS A 82 -26.68 12.50 29.14
C LYS A 82 -28.08 13.05 29.42
N LEU A 83 -29.11 12.24 29.21
CA LEU A 83 -30.52 12.62 29.41
C LEU A 83 -30.91 12.74 30.89
N LEU A 84 -30.18 12.11 31.82
CA LEU A 84 -30.35 12.31 33.26
C LEU A 84 -30.23 13.79 33.67
N SER A 85 -29.37 14.56 33.01
CA SER A 85 -29.24 16.01 33.27
C SER A 85 -30.50 16.82 32.92
N ARG A 86 -31.43 16.23 32.16
CA ARG A 86 -32.71 16.81 31.75
C ARG A 86 -33.89 16.14 32.43
N ASP A 87 -33.65 15.36 33.50
CA ASP A 87 -34.65 14.54 34.21
C ASP A 87 -35.40 13.54 33.32
N ILE A 88 -34.82 13.15 32.18
CA ILE A 88 -35.38 12.15 31.27
C ILE A 88 -34.78 10.79 31.63
N VAL A 89 -35.64 9.84 32.02
CA VAL A 89 -35.26 8.48 32.43
C VAL A 89 -35.90 7.43 31.51
N PRO A 90 -35.24 6.26 31.33
CA PRO A 90 -35.82 5.14 30.60
C PRO A 90 -37.13 4.67 31.25
N ALA A 91 -38.11 4.29 30.44
CA ALA A 91 -39.34 3.71 30.95
C ALA A 91 -39.05 2.34 31.58
N SER A 92 -39.41 2.16 32.86
CA SER A 92 -39.31 0.87 33.54
C SER A 92 -40.40 -0.13 33.13
N ILE A 93 -41.47 0.36 32.49
CA ILE A 93 -42.62 -0.41 32.05
C ILE A 93 -42.70 -0.41 30.52
N PRO A 94 -43.08 -1.54 29.91
CA PRO A 94 -43.22 -1.63 28.46
C PRO A 94 -44.38 -0.73 27.97
N PRO A 95 -44.29 -0.21 26.73
CA PRO A 95 -45.35 0.61 26.15
C PRO A 95 -46.63 -0.20 25.95
N ILE A 96 -47.77 0.44 26.22
CA ILE A 96 -49.10 -0.17 26.09
C ILE A 96 -49.61 0.10 24.67
N LYS A 97 -50.10 -0.94 23.98
CA LYS A 97 -50.73 -0.77 22.67
C LYS A 97 -52.11 -0.13 22.85
N ILE A 98 -52.27 1.11 22.40
CA ILE A 98 -53.59 1.76 22.33
C ILE A 98 -54.26 1.28 21.05
N ILE A 99 -55.41 0.63 21.20
CA ILE A 99 -56.30 0.27 20.08
C ILE A 99 -57.46 1.25 20.15
N VAL A 100 -57.59 2.10 19.15
CA VAL A 100 -58.74 2.99 19.00
C VAL A 100 -59.80 2.19 18.26
N SER A 101 -60.91 1.92 18.94
CA SER A 101 -62.13 1.44 18.30
C SER A 101 -62.88 2.68 17.82
N ASP A 102 -62.98 2.86 16.51
CA ASP A 102 -63.94 3.82 15.96
C ASP A 102 -65.35 3.23 16.19
N GLU A 103 -66.19 3.99 16.91
CA GLU A 103 -67.61 3.68 17.13
C GLU A 103 -68.46 4.19 15.96
#